data_AF-A0A497K5V3-F1
#
_entry.id   AF-A0A497K5V3-F1
#
_cell.length_a   1.000
_cell.length_b   1.000
_cell.length_c   1.000
_cell.angle_alpha   90.00
_cell.angle_beta   90.00
_cell.angle_gamma   90.00
#
_symmetry.space_group_name_H-M   'P 1'
#
loop_
_entity.id
_entity.type
_entity.pdbx_description
1 polymer ?
#
loop_
_entity_poly.entity_id
_entity_poly.type
_entity_poly.pdbx_seq_one_letter_code
_entity_poly.pdbx_strand_id
1 'polypeptide(L)'
;MVSKDQMIGGVIFVVCVIVAVGYFIALFFTEPLKSLGLIQDVAGFRYWLLAIPVFIALIAVLAIGAWIGWTMLTTPPPKPIEEYKFEEEESKTEEESQESKKE
;
A
#
# COMPACT_ATOMS: atom_id res chain seq x y z
N MET A 1 -3.70 23.86 -25.51
CA MET A 1 -2.37 23.47 -25.00
C MET A 1 -2.60 22.43 -23.93
N VAL A 2 -2.40 21.14 -24.22
CA VAL A 2 -2.62 20.09 -23.20
C VAL A 2 -1.51 20.21 -22.17
N SER A 3 -1.87 20.29 -20.89
CA SER A 3 -0.87 20.32 -19.81
C SER A 3 -0.05 19.03 -19.85
N LYS A 4 1.24 19.12 -19.51
CA LYS A 4 2.13 17.95 -19.46
C LYS A 4 1.58 16.87 -18.52
N ASP A 5 0.95 17.29 -17.42
CA ASP A 5 0.33 16.39 -16.44
C ASP A 5 -0.92 15.70 -17.01
N GLN A 6 -1.72 16.41 -17.80
CA GLN A 6 -2.87 15.81 -18.50
C GLN A 6 -2.43 14.82 -19.58
N MET A 7 -1.31 15.08 -20.28
CA MET A 7 -0.72 14.11 -21.21
C MET A 7 -0.27 12.85 -20.48
N ILE A 8 0.43 12.98 -19.36
CA ILE A 8 0.92 11.83 -18.57
C ILE A 8 -0.28 11.02 -18.05
N GLY A 9 -1.27 11.68 -17.45
CA GLY A 9 -2.49 11.02 -16.98
C GLY A 9 -3.26 10.33 -18.11
N GLY A 10 -3.35 10.96 -19.28
CA GLY A 10 -4.01 10.39 -20.46
C GLY A 10 -3.30 9.14 -20.98
N VAL A 11 -1.97 9.15 -21.05
CA VAL A 11 -1.17 7.97 -21.47
C VAL A 11 -1.36 6.82 -20.49
N ILE A 12 -1.27 7.08 -19.18
CA ILE A 12 -1.46 6.05 -18.16
C ILE A 12 -2.87 5.44 -18.25
N PHE A 13 -3.90 6.28 -18.42
CA PHE A 13 -5.27 5.83 -18.57
C PHE A 13 -5.43 4.92 -19.80
N VAL A 14 -4.91 5.32 -20.96
CA VAL A 14 -4.98 4.53 -22.19
C VAL A 14 -4.28 3.19 -22.02
N VAL A 15 -3.08 3.17 -21.40
CA VAL A 15 -2.36 1.94 -21.12
C VAL A 15 -3.18 1.02 -20.21
N CYS A 16 -3.75 1.54 -19.12
CA CYS A 16 -4.62 0.74 -18.23
C CYS A 16 -5.84 0.17 -18.97
N VAL A 17 -6.50 0.96 -19.81
CA VAL A 17 -7.65 0.49 -20.60
C VAL A 17 -7.22 -0.62 -21.57
N ILE A 18 -6.10 -0.46 -22.27
CA ILE A 18 -5.57 -1.48 -23.19
C ILE A 18 -5.27 -2.77 -22.43
N VAL A 19 -4.60 -2.68 -21.28
CA VAL A 19 -4.28 -3.85 -20.45
C VAL A 19 -5.57 -4.52 -19.95
N ALA A 20 -6.57 -3.76 -19.50
CA ALA A 20 -7.83 -4.31 -19.02
C ALA A 20 -8.59 -5.05 -20.14
N VAL A 21 -8.70 -4.44 -21.32
CA VAL A 21 -9.35 -5.06 -22.48
C VAL A 21 -8.57 -6.28 -22.95
N GLY A 22 -7.24 -6.18 -23.05
CA GLY A 22 -6.38 -7.30 -23.42
C GLY A 22 -6.48 -8.47 -22.45
N TYR A 23 -6.51 -8.19 -21.14
CA TYR A 23 -6.72 -9.19 -20.09
C TYR A 23 -8.08 -9.88 -20.23
N PHE A 24 -9.15 -9.12 -20.43
CA PHE A 24 -10.49 -9.66 -20.65
C PHE A 24 -10.54 -10.59 -21.86
N ILE A 25 -9.99 -10.16 -23.00
CA ILE A 25 -9.94 -10.97 -24.22
C ILE A 25 -9.12 -12.25 -23.96
N ALA A 26 -7.95 -12.13 -23.35
CA ALA A 26 -7.07 -13.27 -23.05
C ALA A 26 -7.72 -14.29 -22.11
N LEU A 27 -8.62 -13.87 -21.21
CA LEU A 27 -9.28 -14.75 -20.25
C LEU A 27 -10.51 -15.46 -20.86
N PHE A 28 -11.31 -14.75 -21.65
CA PHE A 28 -12.60 -15.26 -22.16
C PHE A 28 -12.53 -15.83 -23.58
N PHE A 29 -11.61 -15.36 -24.42
CA PHE A 29 -11.49 -15.77 -25.83
C PHE A 29 -10.34 -16.74 -26.05
N THR A 30 -10.14 -17.70 -25.15
CA THR A 30 -9.01 -18.64 -25.24
C THR A 30 -9.12 -19.64 -26.39
N GLU A 31 -10.33 -20.03 -26.79
CA GLU A 31 -10.57 -20.94 -27.92
C GLU A 31 -10.08 -20.38 -29.27
N PRO A 32 -10.47 -19.15 -29.69
CA PRO A 32 -9.94 -18.57 -30.92
C PRO A 32 -8.42 -18.29 -30.83
N LEU A 33 -7.90 -17.95 -29.65
CA LEU A 33 -6.45 -17.75 -29.46
C LEU A 33 -5.66 -19.06 -29.65
N LYS A 34 -6.21 -20.19 -29.19
CA LYS A 34 -5.65 -21.52 -29.45
C LYS A 34 -5.71 -21.87 -30.93
N SER A 35 -6.86 -21.60 -31.58
CA SER A 35 -7.03 -21.84 -33.02
C SER A 35 -6.07 -21.03 -33.88
N LEU A 36 -5.66 -19.84 -33.42
CA LEU A 36 -4.68 -18.99 -34.09
C LEU A 36 -3.22 -19.44 -33.85
N GLY A 37 -3.01 -20.51 -33.06
CA GLY A 37 -1.70 -21.03 -32.69
C GLY A 37 -0.95 -20.20 -31.64
N LEU A 38 -1.60 -19.18 -31.06
CA LEU A 38 -0.97 -18.25 -30.13
C LEU A 38 -0.76 -18.84 -28.73
N ILE A 39 -1.55 -19.86 -28.38
CA ILE A 39 -1.53 -20.54 -27.08
C ILE A 39 -1.66 -22.04 -27.31
N GLN A 40 -0.80 -22.83 -26.67
CA GLN A 40 -0.79 -24.30 -26.78
C GLN A 40 -1.66 -24.96 -25.69
N ASP A 41 -1.50 -24.49 -24.44
CA ASP A 41 -2.25 -24.98 -23.28
C ASP A 41 -3.17 -23.89 -22.72
N VAL A 42 -4.48 -24.07 -22.90
CA VAL A 42 -5.51 -23.13 -22.44
C VAL A 42 -5.68 -23.16 -20.93
N ALA A 43 -5.57 -24.34 -20.31
CA ALA A 43 -5.81 -24.50 -18.89
C ALA A 43 -4.68 -23.87 -18.07
N GLY A 44 -3.43 -24.19 -18.41
CA GLY A 44 -2.25 -23.60 -17.78
C GLY A 44 -2.18 -22.09 -18.01
N PHE A 45 -2.51 -21.62 -19.21
CA PHE A 45 -2.52 -20.19 -19.50
C PHE A 45 -3.52 -19.43 -18.62
N ARG A 46 -4.78 -19.89 -18.54
CA ARG A 46 -5.82 -19.26 -17.70
C ARG A 46 -5.46 -19.30 -16.22
N TYR A 47 -4.90 -20.43 -15.76
CA TYR A 47 -4.45 -20.57 -14.38
C TYR A 47 -3.42 -19.51 -14.03
N TRP A 48 -2.35 -19.36 -14.82
CA TRP A 48 -1.30 -18.37 -14.55
C TRP A 48 -1.80 -16.92 -14.72
N LEU A 49 -2.67 -16.67 -15.70
CA LEU A 49 -3.28 -15.35 -15.94
C LEU A 49 -4.11 -14.86 -14.73
N LEU A 50 -4.71 -15.78 -13.98
CA LEU A 50 -5.44 -15.47 -12.74
C LEU A 50 -4.54 -15.54 -11.50
N ALA A 51 -3.66 -16.54 -11.42
CA ALA A 51 -2.83 -16.79 -10.25
C ALA A 51 -1.87 -15.64 -9.97
N ILE A 52 -1.23 -15.05 -10.99
CA ILE A 52 -0.27 -13.95 -10.82
C ILE A 52 -0.91 -12.71 -10.17
N PRO A 53 -1.99 -12.10 -10.71
CA PRO A 53 -2.57 -10.90 -10.11
C PRO A 53 -3.15 -11.17 -8.73
N VAL A 54 -3.78 -12.33 -8.52
CA VAL A 54 -4.30 -12.73 -7.20
C VAL A 54 -3.16 -12.90 -6.20
N PHE A 55 -2.06 -13.52 -6.60
CA PHE A 55 -0.88 -13.68 -5.75
C PHE A 55 -0.26 -12.34 -5.38
N ILE A 56 -0.10 -11.41 -6.34
CA ILE A 56 0.43 -10.07 -6.07
C ILE A 56 -0.48 -9.31 -5.08
N ALA A 57 -1.79 -9.36 -5.30
CA ALA A 57 -2.77 -8.74 -4.39
C ALA A 57 -2.68 -9.32 -2.97
N LEU A 58 -2.56 -10.64 -2.84
CA LEU A 58 -2.39 -11.32 -1.56
C LEU A 58 -1.10 -10.91 -0.86
N ILE A 59 0.03 -10.91 -1.57
CA ILE A 59 1.33 -10.49 -1.02
C ILE A 59 1.27 -9.03 -0.57
N ALA A 60 0.61 -8.14 -1.31
CA ALA A 60 0.44 -6.75 -0.89
C ALA A 60 -0.34 -6.63 0.44
N VAL A 61 -1.43 -7.37 0.58
CA VAL A 61 -2.21 -7.40 1.84
C VAL A 61 -1.38 -7.97 2.99
N LEU A 62 -0.67 -9.08 2.76
CA LEU A 62 0.20 -9.69 3.77
C LEU A 62 1.36 -8.78 4.15
N ALA A 63 1.94 -8.04 3.21
CA ALA A 63 3.00 -7.07 3.48
C ALA A 63 2.50 -5.93 4.38
N ILE A 64 1.28 -5.43 4.16
CA ILE A 64 0.66 -4.43 5.03
C ILE A 64 0.44 -5.00 6.43
N GLY A 65 -0.13 -6.20 6.55
CA GLY A 65 -0.33 -6.87 7.85
C GLY A 65 0.98 -7.13 8.60
N ALA A 66 2.01 -7.58 7.89
CA ALA A 66 3.35 -7.79 8.44
C ALA A 66 3.98 -6.46 8.91
N TRP A 67 3.81 -5.38 8.15
CA TRP A 67 4.28 -4.05 8.54
C TRP A 67 3.58 -3.55 9.81
N ILE A 68 2.25 -3.70 9.91
CA ILE A 68 1.49 -3.34 11.11
C ILE A 68 1.97 -4.15 12.32
N GLY A 69 2.08 -5.48 12.16
CA GLY A 69 2.58 -6.36 13.22
C GLY A 69 4.01 -6.02 13.66
N TRP A 70 4.88 -5.67 12.71
CA TRP A 70 6.24 -5.20 12.98
C TRP A 70 6.24 -3.91 13.82
N THR A 71 5.41 -2.94 13.46
CA THR A 71 5.30 -1.69 14.23
C THR A 71 4.79 -1.95 15.64
N MET A 72 3.77 -2.78 15.86
CA MET A 72 3.28 -3.11 17.21
C MET A 72 4.32 -3.84 18.07
N LEU A 73 5.15 -4.70 17.47
CA LEU A 73 6.22 -5.40 18.19
C LEU A 73 7.33 -4.43 18.63
N THR A 74 7.61 -3.42 17.81
CA THR A 74 8.73 -2.49 18.01
C THR A 74 8.33 -1.18 18.69
N THR A 75 7.03 -0.88 18.81
CA THR A 75 6.53 0.26 19.58
C THR A 75 6.18 -0.18 21.00
N PRO A 76 6.93 0.25 22.03
CA PRO A 76 6.48 0.08 23.41
C PRO A 76 5.13 0.79 23.57
N PRO A 77 4.21 0.24 24.39
CA PRO A 77 2.90 0.82 24.60
C PRO A 77 3.06 2.29 24.99
N PRO A 78 2.25 3.20 24.41
CA PRO A 78 2.32 4.61 24.73
C PRO A 78 2.22 4.77 26.25
N LYS A 79 3.17 5.51 26.82
CA LYS A 79 3.22 5.72 28.27
C LYS A 79 1.89 6.29 28.77
N PRO A 80 1.41 5.89 29.95
CA PRO A 80 0.21 6.46 30.55
C PRO A 80 0.33 7.98 30.65
N ILE A 81 -0.75 8.66 30.28
CA ILE A 81 -0.90 10.13 30.27
C ILE A 81 -0.57 10.74 31.65
N GLU A 82 -0.61 9.93 32.71
CA GLU A 82 -0.25 10.31 34.07
C GLU A 82 1.23 10.73 34.18
N GLU A 83 2.18 10.00 33.57
CA GLU A 83 3.61 10.35 33.61
C GLU A 83 3.90 11.72 32.94
N TYR A 84 3.18 12.06 31.87
CA TYR A 84 3.30 13.36 31.21
C TYR A 84 2.83 14.53 32.09
N LYS A 85 1.78 14.32 32.89
CA LYS A 85 1.33 15.34 33.84
C LYS A 85 2.31 15.53 34.99
N PHE A 86 2.91 14.45 35.49
CA PHE A 86 3.90 14.54 36.57
C PHE A 86 5.18 15.26 36.10
N GLU A 87 5.68 15.00 34.89
CA GLU A 87 6.84 15.70 34.33
C GLU A 87 6.56 17.21 34.06
N GLU A 88 5.35 17.57 33.62
CA GLU A 88 4.94 18.98 33.44
C GLU A 88 4.73 19.73 34.76
N GLU A 89 4.22 19.06 35.80
CA GLU A 89 4.08 19.64 37.14
C GLU A 89 5.43 19.77 37.86
N GLU A 90 6.32 18.78 37.71
CA GLU A 90 7.67 18.81 38.29
C GLU A 90 8.55 19.87 37.63
N SER A 91 8.51 20.01 36.29
CA SER A 91 9.21 21.07 35.56
C SER A 91 8.70 22.48 35.90
N LYS A 92 7.39 22.67 36.04
CA LYS A 92 6.84 23.95 36.52
C LYS A 92 7.24 24.28 37.96
N THR A 93 7.28 23.27 38.83
CA THR A 93 7.65 23.46 40.24
C THR A 93 9.14 23.81 40.39
N GLU A 94 10.01 23.26 39.54
CA GLU A 94 11.43 23.60 39.49
C GLU A 94 11.69 25.01 38.93
N GLU A 95 10.94 25.45 37.92
CA GLU A 95 11.04 26.82 37.37
C GLU A 95 10.62 27.88 38.40
N GLU A 96 9.52 27.66 39.13
CA GLU A 96 9.01 28.61 40.14
C GLU A 96 9.95 28.71 41.38
N SER A 97 10.59 27.59 41.76
CA SER A 97 11.60 27.58 42.84
C SER A 97 12.92 28.25 42.47
N GLN A 98 13.28 28.30 41.19
CA GLN A 98 14.49 29.00 40.72
C GLN A 98 14.28 30.51 40.59
N GLU A 99 13.06 30.95 40.29
CA GLU A 99 12.71 32.39 40.19
C GLU A 99 12.58 33.04 41.58
N SER A 100 11.97 32.36 42.56
CA SER A 100 11.84 32.85 43.94
C SER A 100 13.17 32.96 44.72
N LYS A 101 14.25 32.29 44.26
CA LYS A 101 15.57 32.34 44.92
C LYS A 101 16.48 33.45 44.38
N LYS A 102 16.00 34.19 43.37
CA LYS A 102 16.75 35.25 42.67
C LYS A 102 16.24 36.66 42.97
N GLU A 103 15.16 36.79 43.74
CA GLU A 103 14.69 38.03 44.40
C GLU A 103 15.26 38.19 45.82
#